data_AF-A0A848KAQ0-F1
#
_entry.id   AF-A0A848KAQ0-F1
#
_cell.length_a   1.000
_cell.length_b   1.000
_cell.length_c   1.000
_cell.angle_alpha   90.00
_cell.angle_beta   90.00
_cell.angle_gamma   90.00
#
_symmetry.space_group_name_H-M   'P 1'
#
loop_
_entity.id
_entity.type
_entity.pdbx_description
1 polymer ?
#
loop_
_entity_poly.entity_id
_entity_poly.type
_entity_poly.pdbx_seq_one_letter_code
_entity_poly.pdbx_strand_id
1 'polypeptide(L)'
;MATATLTRDRILDAAMELFSENGFRGTSITQIETAAGLTPGAGGIYHHFRTKESLLEAGLARHLDRLLALRDITKLMAGLGDLRAELMLMARYVLSEMDNEQTLLRILATESRSRPHVLDGGVEELVRRSYSGFAGWLVDEANLTRERAERIAVVGLGALLSARLIPTLFSVTPTDVSDEDFVKTWVEMMVRTIEES
;
A
#
# COMPACT_ATOMS: atom_id res chain seq x y z
N MET A 1 -19.15 -21.73 -13.83
CA MET A 1 -18.90 -20.50 -13.05
C MET A 1 -17.45 -20.37 -12.59
N ALA A 2 -16.80 -21.42 -12.05
CA ALA A 2 -15.40 -21.36 -11.59
C ALA A 2 -14.37 -20.92 -12.67
N THR A 3 -14.50 -21.38 -13.92
CA THR A 3 -13.55 -21.06 -15.00
C THR A 3 -13.58 -19.58 -15.43
N ALA A 4 -14.74 -18.93 -15.35
CA ALA A 4 -14.89 -17.52 -15.74
C ALA A 4 -14.27 -16.56 -14.71
N THR A 5 -14.32 -16.92 -13.42
CA THR A 5 -13.65 -16.17 -12.34
C THR A 5 -12.13 -16.29 -12.46
N LEU A 6 -11.61 -17.49 -12.72
CA LEU A 6 -10.18 -17.72 -12.93
C LEU A 6 -9.62 -16.92 -14.12
N THR A 7 -10.36 -16.81 -15.22
CA THR A 7 -9.96 -15.97 -16.36
C THR A 7 -9.99 -14.48 -15.99
N ARG A 8 -11.02 -14.04 -15.26
CA ARG A 8 -11.11 -12.64 -14.80
C ARG A 8 -9.92 -12.24 -13.92
N ASP A 9 -9.54 -13.10 -12.99
CA ASP A 9 -8.42 -12.84 -12.07
C ASP A 9 -7.08 -12.82 -12.82
N ARG A 10 -6.85 -13.76 -13.75
CA ARG A 10 -5.67 -13.73 -14.63
C ARG A 10 -5.54 -12.45 -15.44
N ILE A 11 -6.67 -11.94 -15.96
CA ILE A 11 -6.67 -10.66 -16.68
C ILE A 11 -6.28 -9.52 -15.75
N LEU A 12 -6.82 -9.50 -14.52
CA LEU A 12 -6.47 -8.48 -13.53
C LEU A 12 -4.99 -8.54 -13.14
N ASP A 13 -4.46 -9.72 -12.84
CA ASP A 13 -3.06 -9.90 -12.44
C ASP A 13 -2.12 -9.39 -13.55
N ALA A 14 -2.32 -9.88 -14.78
CA ALA A 14 -1.53 -9.46 -15.94
C ALA A 14 -1.63 -7.95 -16.21
N ALA A 15 -2.82 -7.37 -16.05
CA ALA A 15 -3.02 -5.94 -16.26
C ALA A 15 -2.30 -5.10 -15.20
N MET A 16 -2.39 -5.47 -13.92
CA MET A 16 -1.75 -4.74 -12.83
C MET A 16 -0.22 -4.81 -12.94
N GLU A 17 0.34 -5.97 -13.28
CA GLU A 17 1.78 -6.10 -13.56
C GLU A 17 2.20 -5.15 -14.69
N LEU A 18 1.55 -5.23 -15.85
CA LEU A 18 1.88 -4.41 -17.01
C LEU A 18 1.68 -2.90 -16.75
N PHE A 19 0.64 -2.51 -16.02
CA PHE A 19 0.42 -1.12 -15.62
C PHE A 19 1.52 -0.61 -14.68
N SER A 20 2.01 -1.45 -13.78
CA SER A 20 3.10 -1.06 -12.87
C SER A 20 4.44 -0.90 -13.56
N GLU A 21 4.69 -1.64 -14.65
CA GLU A 21 5.94 -1.63 -15.41
C GLU A 21 5.96 -0.57 -16.51
N ASN A 22 4.89 -0.49 -17.30
CA ASN A 22 4.82 0.32 -18.51
C ASN A 22 3.98 1.59 -18.33
N GLY A 23 3.37 1.76 -17.16
CA GLY A 23 2.32 2.74 -16.93
C GLY A 23 1.00 2.36 -17.61
N PHE A 24 -0.08 3.02 -17.22
CA PHE A 24 -1.38 2.81 -17.84
C PHE A 24 -1.31 3.11 -19.33
N ARG A 25 -0.85 4.29 -19.74
CA ARG A 25 -0.83 4.68 -21.17
C ARG A 25 0.05 3.79 -22.04
N GLY A 26 1.17 3.29 -21.52
CA GLY A 26 2.11 2.44 -22.26
C GLY A 26 1.64 1.00 -22.49
N THR A 27 0.59 0.57 -21.78
CA THR A 27 0.07 -0.81 -21.87
C THR A 27 -1.06 -0.92 -22.89
N SER A 28 -0.99 -1.81 -23.88
CA SER A 28 -2.09 -2.09 -24.80
C SER A 28 -3.01 -3.20 -24.30
N ILE A 29 -4.25 -3.22 -24.79
CA ILE A 29 -5.18 -4.34 -24.54
C ILE A 29 -4.61 -5.66 -25.04
N THR A 30 -3.95 -5.66 -26.20
CA THR A 30 -3.36 -6.86 -26.80
C THR A 30 -2.20 -7.41 -25.97
N GLN A 31 -1.40 -6.56 -25.32
CA GLN A 31 -0.37 -6.99 -24.38
C GLN A 31 -0.99 -7.69 -23.17
N ILE A 32 -2.07 -7.12 -22.61
CA ILE A 32 -2.80 -7.71 -21.48
C ILE A 32 -3.41 -9.05 -21.88
N GLU A 33 -4.07 -9.14 -23.04
CA GLU A 33 -4.63 -10.40 -23.54
C GLU A 33 -3.55 -11.47 -23.68
N THR A 34 -2.40 -11.11 -24.25
CA THR A 34 -1.27 -12.03 -24.40
C THR A 34 -0.77 -12.53 -23.04
N ALA A 35 -0.50 -11.62 -22.10
CA ALA A 35 -0.01 -11.94 -20.77
C ALA A 35 -1.03 -12.74 -19.94
N ALA A 36 -2.31 -12.44 -20.09
CA ALA A 36 -3.41 -13.17 -19.46
C ALA A 36 -3.68 -14.54 -20.13
N GLY A 37 -2.95 -14.91 -21.19
CA GLY A 37 -3.10 -16.16 -21.95
C GLY A 37 -4.40 -16.25 -22.74
N LEU A 38 -4.91 -15.11 -23.21
CA LEU A 38 -6.00 -14.99 -24.17
C LEU A 38 -5.46 -14.83 -25.59
N THR A 39 -6.32 -15.05 -26.59
CA THR A 39 -5.98 -14.78 -27.99
C THR A 39 -5.86 -13.27 -28.22
N PRO A 40 -4.69 -12.73 -28.61
CA PRO A 40 -4.50 -11.30 -28.78
C PRO A 40 -5.40 -10.73 -29.88
N GLY A 41 -6.07 -9.62 -29.61
CA GLY A 41 -6.95 -8.93 -30.56
C GLY A 41 -8.31 -9.60 -30.77
N ALA A 42 -8.60 -10.73 -30.10
CA ALA A 42 -9.88 -11.42 -30.21
C ALA A 42 -11.00 -10.74 -29.40
N GLY A 43 -10.66 -9.77 -28.54
CA GLY A 43 -11.63 -9.03 -27.73
C GLY A 43 -12.15 -9.83 -26.53
N GLY A 44 -11.47 -10.91 -26.16
CA GLY A 44 -11.87 -11.78 -25.04
C GLY A 44 -11.91 -11.04 -23.70
N ILE A 45 -11.06 -10.02 -23.56
CA ILE A 45 -11.02 -9.14 -22.39
C ILE A 45 -12.32 -8.33 -22.20
N TYR A 46 -12.98 -7.94 -23.28
CA TYR A 46 -14.17 -7.07 -23.24
C TYR A 46 -15.41 -7.79 -22.69
N HIS A 47 -15.38 -9.12 -22.62
CA HIS A 47 -16.39 -9.91 -21.93
C HIS A 47 -16.31 -9.74 -20.40
N HIS A 48 -15.14 -9.39 -19.87
CA HIS A 48 -14.90 -9.22 -18.43
C HIS A 48 -14.82 -7.75 -18.03
N PHE A 49 -14.22 -6.90 -18.86
CA PHE A 49 -13.97 -5.49 -18.58
C PHE A 49 -14.27 -4.64 -19.81
N ARG A 50 -15.24 -3.73 -19.70
CA ARG A 50 -15.72 -2.94 -20.85
C ARG A 50 -14.66 -1.98 -21.39
N THR A 51 -13.78 -1.50 -20.51
CA THR A 51 -12.72 -0.56 -20.84
C THR A 51 -11.45 -0.91 -20.09
N LYS A 52 -10.31 -0.42 -20.58
CA LYS A 52 -9.03 -0.53 -19.88
C LYS A 52 -9.04 0.20 -18.55
N GLU A 53 -9.79 1.30 -18.47
CA GLU A 53 -10.07 2.04 -17.24
C GLU A 53 -10.78 1.18 -16.20
N SER A 54 -11.85 0.48 -16.59
CA SER A 54 -12.58 -0.41 -15.67
C SER A 54 -11.73 -1.56 -15.15
N LEU A 55 -10.69 -1.94 -15.90
CA LEU A 55 -9.72 -2.95 -15.50
C LEU A 55 -8.73 -2.42 -14.47
N LEU A 56 -8.22 -1.21 -14.67
CA LEU A 56 -7.37 -0.51 -13.68
C LEU A 56 -8.14 -0.29 -12.36
N GLU A 57 -9.35 0.24 -12.45
CA GLU A 57 -10.21 0.50 -11.29
C GLU A 57 -10.51 -0.79 -10.51
N ALA A 58 -10.89 -1.86 -11.21
CA ALA A 58 -11.16 -3.14 -10.58
C ALA A 58 -9.91 -3.79 -9.96
N GLY A 59 -8.75 -3.65 -10.60
CA GLY A 59 -7.48 -4.13 -10.07
C GLY A 59 -7.09 -3.41 -8.80
N LEU A 60 -7.13 -2.07 -8.82
CA LEU A 60 -6.83 -1.24 -7.65
C LEU A 60 -7.81 -1.49 -6.51
N ALA A 61 -9.12 -1.55 -6.79
CA ALA A 61 -10.12 -1.89 -5.78
C ALA A 61 -9.81 -3.24 -5.12
N ARG A 62 -9.43 -4.26 -5.89
CA ARG A 62 -9.06 -5.58 -5.35
C ARG A 62 -7.86 -5.52 -4.39
N HIS A 63 -6.82 -4.76 -4.73
CA HIS A 63 -5.66 -4.57 -3.85
C HIS A 63 -6.02 -3.77 -2.58
N LEU A 64 -6.78 -2.68 -2.73
CA LEU A 64 -7.23 -1.86 -1.61
C LEU A 64 -8.17 -2.61 -0.67
N ASP A 65 -9.11 -3.39 -1.21
CA ASP A 65 -10.02 -4.24 -0.42
C ASP A 65 -9.23 -5.28 0.38
N ARG A 66 -8.18 -5.86 -0.22
CA ARG A 66 -7.29 -6.79 0.49
C ARG A 66 -6.58 -6.09 1.66
N LEU A 67 -6.01 -4.91 1.43
CA LEU A 67 -5.34 -4.13 2.46
C LEU A 67 -6.30 -3.68 3.57
N LEU A 68 -7.53 -3.29 3.22
CA LEU A 68 -8.56 -2.89 4.18
C LEU A 68 -9.17 -4.08 4.95
N ALA A 69 -9.13 -5.29 4.37
CA ALA A 69 -9.60 -6.52 5.00
C ALA A 69 -8.59 -7.13 5.98
N LEU A 70 -7.30 -6.84 5.80
CA LEU A 70 -6.29 -7.13 6.81
C LEU A 70 -6.65 -6.34 8.08
N ARG A 71 -7.03 -7.06 9.15
CA ARG A 71 -7.46 -6.49 10.42
C ARG A 71 -6.46 -5.44 10.90
N ASP A 72 -6.99 -4.37 11.47
CA ASP A 72 -6.30 -3.26 12.15
C ASP A 72 -5.06 -3.79 12.90
N ILE A 73 -3.87 -3.70 12.27
CA ILE A 73 -2.70 -4.42 12.78
C ILE A 73 -2.32 -3.95 14.18
N THR A 74 -2.58 -2.68 14.48
CA THR A 74 -2.49 -2.09 15.81
C THR A 74 -3.14 -2.97 16.88
N LYS A 75 -4.26 -3.63 16.58
CA LYS A 75 -4.95 -4.55 17.52
C LYS A 75 -4.28 -5.91 17.64
N LEU A 76 -3.52 -6.35 16.64
CA LEU A 76 -2.78 -7.61 16.70
C LEU A 76 -1.51 -7.47 17.55
N MET A 77 -0.97 -6.25 17.64
CA MET A 77 0.31 -5.96 18.30
C MET A 77 0.14 -5.33 19.68
N ALA A 78 -1.02 -4.77 19.99
CA ALA A 78 -1.33 -4.20 21.30
C ALA A 78 -1.26 -5.25 22.42
N GLY A 79 -0.80 -4.81 23.59
CA GLY A 79 -0.87 -5.59 24.84
C GLY A 79 0.29 -6.56 25.05
N LEU A 80 1.41 -6.38 24.36
CA LEU A 80 2.67 -7.04 24.71
C LEU A 80 3.33 -6.38 25.94
N GLY A 81 2.99 -5.12 26.23
CA GLY A 81 3.47 -4.38 27.40
C GLY A 81 4.94 -3.94 27.28
N ASP A 82 5.49 -3.97 26.08
CA ASP A 82 6.81 -3.45 25.72
C ASP A 82 6.65 -2.55 24.49
N LEU A 83 6.55 -1.25 24.74
CA LEU A 83 6.39 -0.22 23.71
C LEU A 83 7.44 -0.35 22.60
N ARG A 84 8.70 -0.67 22.94
CA ARG A 84 9.79 -0.76 21.97
C ARG A 84 9.59 -1.97 21.06
N ALA A 85 9.22 -3.11 21.63
CA ALA A 85 8.94 -4.33 20.88
C ALA A 85 7.72 -4.16 19.96
N GLU A 86 6.64 -3.54 20.45
CA GLU A 86 5.43 -3.26 19.67
C GLU A 86 5.72 -2.33 18.49
N LEU A 87 6.45 -1.24 18.72
CA LEU A 87 6.89 -0.32 17.65
C LEU A 87 7.77 -1.02 16.62
N MET A 88 8.70 -1.88 17.05
CA MET A 88 9.57 -2.62 16.14
C MET A 88 8.78 -3.58 15.24
N LEU A 89 7.80 -4.27 15.82
CA LEU A 89 6.96 -5.21 15.07
C LEU A 89 6.05 -4.47 14.08
N MET A 90 5.48 -3.34 14.51
CA MET A 90 4.69 -2.46 13.64
C MET A 90 5.50 -1.95 12.45
N ALA A 91 6.69 -1.41 12.70
CA ALA A 91 7.55 -0.88 11.63
C ALA A 91 7.90 -1.96 10.61
N ARG A 92 8.30 -3.15 11.07
CA ARG A 92 8.61 -4.30 10.19
C ARG A 92 7.41 -4.74 9.37
N TYR A 93 6.24 -4.81 9.99
CA TYR A 93 5.04 -5.18 9.26
C TYR A 93 4.69 -4.16 8.19
N VAL A 94 4.66 -2.86 8.52
CA VAL A 94 4.33 -1.80 7.57
C VAL A 94 5.29 -1.84 6.38
N LEU A 95 6.60 -1.98 6.64
CA LEU A 95 7.59 -2.14 5.58
C LEU A 95 7.33 -3.40 4.75
N SER A 96 7.12 -4.56 5.37
CA SER A 96 6.83 -5.80 4.66
C SER A 96 5.58 -5.72 3.79
N GLU A 97 4.51 -5.08 4.27
CA GLU A 97 3.28 -4.91 3.49
C GLU A 97 3.48 -3.98 2.31
N MET A 98 4.27 -2.92 2.48
CA MET A 98 4.66 -2.07 1.36
C MET A 98 5.48 -2.83 0.31
N ASP A 99 6.35 -3.74 0.74
CA ASP A 99 7.11 -4.59 -0.20
C ASP A 99 6.22 -5.59 -0.94
N ASN A 100 5.24 -6.15 -0.24
CA ASN A 100 4.27 -7.08 -0.82
C ASN A 100 3.37 -6.40 -1.85
N GLU A 101 3.08 -5.11 -1.66
CA GLU A 101 2.18 -4.32 -2.51
C GLU A 101 2.94 -3.33 -3.43
N GLN A 102 4.18 -3.64 -3.81
CA GLN A 102 4.99 -2.80 -4.71
C GLN A 102 4.29 -2.48 -6.04
N THR A 103 3.56 -3.44 -6.61
CA THR A 103 2.78 -3.24 -7.84
C THR A 103 1.74 -2.14 -7.65
N LEU A 104 0.98 -2.19 -6.56
CA LEU A 104 0.02 -1.15 -6.19
C LEU A 104 0.72 0.20 -5.99
N LEU A 105 1.80 0.23 -5.21
CA LEU A 105 2.54 1.46 -4.90
C LEU A 105 3.07 2.15 -6.17
N ARG A 106 3.63 1.38 -7.12
CA ARG A 106 4.09 1.92 -8.41
C ARG A 106 2.94 2.52 -9.22
N ILE A 107 1.82 1.81 -9.32
CA ILE A 107 0.65 2.31 -10.06
C ILE A 107 0.11 3.59 -9.42
N LEU A 108 -0.02 3.63 -8.09
CA LEU A 108 -0.46 4.84 -7.40
C LEU A 108 0.54 6.00 -7.62
N ALA A 109 1.84 5.72 -7.57
CA ALA A 109 2.91 6.69 -7.80
C ALA A 109 2.90 7.29 -9.22
N THR A 110 2.64 6.46 -10.24
CA THR A 110 2.65 6.89 -11.65
C THR A 110 1.31 7.49 -12.09
N GLU A 111 0.18 6.92 -11.65
CA GLU A 111 -1.14 7.29 -12.16
C GLU A 111 -1.88 8.34 -11.31
N SER A 112 -1.50 8.56 -10.05
CA SER A 112 -2.13 9.60 -9.19
C SER A 112 -2.12 11.00 -9.82
N ARG A 113 -1.04 11.35 -10.53
CA ARG A 113 -0.88 12.66 -11.17
C ARG A 113 -1.71 12.80 -12.44
N SER A 114 -1.87 11.71 -13.20
CA SER A 114 -2.56 11.70 -14.49
C SER A 114 -4.06 11.47 -14.31
N ARG A 115 -4.46 10.76 -13.25
CA ARG A 115 -5.83 10.32 -12.97
C ARG A 115 -6.15 10.44 -11.47
N PRO A 116 -6.38 11.66 -10.95
CA PRO A 116 -6.63 11.85 -9.51
C PRO A 116 -7.81 11.02 -8.99
N HIS A 117 -8.84 10.81 -9.82
CA HIS A 117 -10.03 10.02 -9.49
C HIS A 117 -9.74 8.55 -9.19
N VAL A 118 -8.59 8.04 -9.61
CA VAL A 118 -8.15 6.67 -9.29
C VAL A 118 -7.83 6.52 -7.79
N LEU A 119 -7.61 7.64 -7.09
CA LEU A 119 -7.44 7.68 -5.63
C LEU A 119 -8.78 7.83 -4.88
N ASP A 120 -9.89 8.04 -5.57
CA ASP A 120 -11.16 8.35 -4.93
C ASP A 120 -11.60 7.22 -3.99
N GLY A 121 -11.98 7.60 -2.77
CA GLY A 121 -12.57 6.72 -1.76
C GLY A 121 -11.58 5.73 -1.15
N GLY A 122 -11.03 4.79 -1.93
CA GLY A 122 -10.30 3.63 -1.40
C GLY A 122 -8.91 3.97 -0.85
N VAL A 123 -8.12 4.75 -1.58
CA VAL A 123 -6.78 5.17 -1.12
C VAL A 123 -6.90 6.16 0.04
N GLU A 124 -7.82 7.12 -0.08
CA GLU A 124 -8.13 8.05 1.02
C GLU A 124 -8.52 7.30 2.29
N GLU A 125 -9.42 6.32 2.18
CA GLU A 125 -9.85 5.50 3.31
C GLU A 125 -8.70 4.69 3.90
N LEU A 126 -7.85 4.09 3.07
CA LEU A 126 -6.67 3.34 3.51
C LEU A 126 -5.72 4.23 4.32
N VAL A 127 -5.39 5.41 3.79
CA VAL A 127 -4.51 6.39 4.46
C VAL A 127 -5.16 6.84 5.77
N ARG A 128 -6.41 7.28 5.73
CA ARG A 128 -7.14 7.74 6.91
C ARG A 128 -7.22 6.68 8.00
N ARG A 129 -7.52 5.42 7.65
CA ARG A 129 -7.55 4.30 8.60
C ARG A 129 -6.18 4.00 9.19
N SER A 130 -5.13 4.00 8.36
CA SER A 130 -3.77 3.71 8.84
C SER A 130 -3.30 4.72 9.89
N TYR A 131 -3.48 6.01 9.61
CA TYR A 131 -3.06 7.08 10.52
C TYR A 131 -3.94 7.15 11.77
N SER A 132 -5.26 7.04 11.63
CA SER A 132 -6.17 7.04 12.79
C SER A 132 -6.04 5.80 13.66
N GLY A 133 -5.78 4.63 13.07
CA GLY A 133 -5.51 3.39 13.79
C GLY A 133 -4.23 3.50 14.63
N PHE A 134 -3.14 4.00 14.03
CA PHE A 134 -1.89 4.18 14.77
C PHE A 134 -1.99 5.25 15.87
N ALA A 135 -2.67 6.37 15.60
CA ALA A 135 -2.96 7.38 16.62
C ALA A 135 -3.82 6.81 17.75
N GLY A 136 -4.82 5.97 17.44
CA GLY A 136 -5.63 5.27 18.44
C GLY A 136 -4.79 4.38 19.35
N TRP A 137 -3.92 3.56 18.77
CA TRP A 137 -2.99 2.73 19.55
C TRP A 137 -2.05 3.57 20.43
N LEU A 138 -1.52 4.69 19.92
CA LEU A 138 -0.70 5.61 20.73
C LEU A 138 -1.45 6.23 21.91
N VAL A 139 -2.75 6.52 21.76
CA VAL A 139 -3.59 6.97 22.88
C VAL A 139 -3.71 5.88 23.94
N ASP A 140 -3.99 4.65 23.50
CA ASP A 140 -4.27 3.53 24.41
C ASP A 140 -2.99 3.03 25.12
N GLU A 141 -1.89 2.85 24.39
CA GLU A 141 -0.66 2.23 24.90
C GLU A 141 0.25 3.24 25.63
N ALA A 142 0.26 4.50 25.20
CA ALA A 142 1.15 5.52 25.75
C ALA A 142 0.43 6.64 26.52
N ASN A 143 -0.88 6.50 26.76
CA ASN A 143 -1.71 7.46 27.50
C ASN A 143 -1.58 8.91 26.99
N LEU A 144 -1.44 9.06 25.67
CA LEU A 144 -1.28 10.37 25.02
C LEU A 144 -2.63 11.03 24.76
N THR A 145 -2.64 12.37 24.66
CA THR A 145 -3.81 13.06 24.11
C THR A 145 -3.97 12.73 22.62
N ARG A 146 -5.22 12.70 22.13
CA ARG A 146 -5.52 12.44 20.72
C ARG A 146 -4.74 13.36 19.77
N GLU A 147 -4.70 14.65 20.06
CA GLU A 147 -3.98 15.63 19.24
C GLU A 147 -2.48 15.32 19.15
N ARG A 148 -1.86 14.91 20.27
CA ARG A 148 -0.44 14.53 20.28
C ARG A 148 -0.22 13.23 19.52
N ALA A 149 -1.06 12.23 19.76
CA ALA A 149 -0.99 10.94 19.07
C ALA A 149 -1.12 11.11 17.54
N GLU A 150 -2.02 11.98 17.06
CA GLU A 150 -2.18 12.27 15.64
C GLU A 150 -0.91 12.91 15.04
N ARG A 151 -0.28 13.87 15.72
CA ARG A 151 0.98 14.47 15.26
C ARG A 151 2.11 13.44 15.19
N ILE A 152 2.25 12.59 16.21
CA ILE A 152 3.25 11.52 16.24
C ILE A 152 2.96 10.51 15.13
N ALA A 153 1.70 10.13 14.92
CA ALA A 153 1.32 9.21 13.85
C ALA A 153 1.67 9.75 12.47
N VAL A 154 1.48 11.06 12.26
CA VAL A 154 1.81 11.71 10.98
C VAL A 154 3.30 11.58 10.65
N VAL A 155 4.16 11.86 11.63
CA VAL A 155 5.61 11.77 11.47
C VAL A 155 6.07 10.32 11.40
N GLY A 156 5.60 9.48 12.32
CA GLY A 156 5.99 8.08 12.45
C GLY A 156 5.66 7.26 11.21
N LEU A 157 4.40 7.22 10.79
CA LEU A 157 4.02 6.50 9.57
C LEU A 157 4.59 7.16 8.32
N GLY A 158 4.67 8.49 8.29
CA GLY A 158 5.26 9.22 7.17
C GLY A 158 6.70 8.80 6.88
N ALA A 159 7.51 8.60 7.92
CA ALA A 159 8.88 8.10 7.79
C ALA A 159 8.92 6.70 7.16
N LEU A 160 8.11 5.75 7.64
CA LEU A 160 8.04 4.39 7.06
C LEU A 160 7.58 4.41 5.61
N LEU A 161 6.55 5.20 5.28
CA LEU A 161 6.06 5.37 3.92
C LEU A 161 7.15 5.95 3.01
N SER A 162 7.87 6.98 3.46
CA SER A 162 8.92 7.64 2.69
C SER A 162 10.07 6.69 2.31
N ALA A 163 10.41 5.75 3.21
CA ALA A 163 11.48 4.77 2.99
C ALA A 163 11.24 3.91 1.75
N ARG A 164 9.97 3.72 1.36
CA ARG A 164 9.59 2.91 0.19
C ARG A 164 9.05 3.74 -0.97
N LEU A 165 8.39 4.86 -0.70
CA LEU A 165 7.91 5.77 -1.75
C LEU A 165 9.05 6.46 -2.49
N ILE A 166 10.13 6.88 -1.83
CA ILE A 166 11.24 7.57 -2.50
C ILE A 166 11.94 6.66 -3.54
N PRO A 167 12.39 5.44 -3.19
CA PRO A 167 12.95 4.53 -4.18
C PRO A 167 11.96 4.19 -5.30
N THR A 168 10.68 4.01 -4.96
CA THR A 168 9.62 3.71 -5.94
C THR A 168 9.39 4.84 -6.93
N LEU A 169 9.37 6.09 -6.46
CA LEU A 169 9.07 7.27 -7.29
C LEU A 169 10.26 7.73 -8.12
N PHE A 170 11.46 7.69 -7.54
CA PHE A 170 12.64 8.33 -8.11
C PHE A 170 13.67 7.33 -8.61
N SER A 171 13.50 6.03 -8.33
CA SER A 171 14.54 5.01 -8.60
C SER A 171 15.89 5.36 -7.97
N VAL A 172 15.85 6.08 -6.84
CA VAL A 172 17.02 6.53 -6.09
C VAL A 172 16.88 6.05 -4.65
N THR A 173 17.90 5.36 -4.15
CA THR A 173 18.08 5.10 -2.73
C THR A 173 18.85 6.27 -2.12
N PRO A 174 18.26 7.05 -1.19
CA PRO A 174 18.94 8.21 -0.62
C PRO A 174 20.24 7.85 0.11
N THR A 175 20.25 6.68 0.75
CA THR A 175 21.36 6.15 1.54
C THR A 175 21.35 4.61 1.52
N ASP A 176 22.49 3.97 1.77
CA ASP A 176 22.62 2.51 1.86
C ASP A 176 22.33 1.99 3.29
N VAL A 177 21.28 2.51 3.91
CA VAL A 177 20.88 2.11 5.28
C VAL A 177 20.03 0.86 5.21
N SER A 178 20.38 -0.14 6.01
CA SER A 178 19.60 -1.39 6.08
C SER A 178 18.22 -1.15 6.69
N ASP A 179 17.22 -1.95 6.29
CA ASP A 179 15.88 -1.88 6.90
C ASP A 179 15.93 -2.12 8.41
N GLU A 180 16.87 -2.95 8.89
CA GLU A 180 17.03 -3.21 10.32
C GLU A 180 17.52 -1.97 11.08
N ASP A 181 18.53 -1.28 10.55
CA ASP A 181 19.07 -0.07 11.19
C ASP A 181 18.11 1.12 11.08
N PHE A 182 17.39 1.21 9.96
CA PHE A 182 16.30 2.16 9.79
C PHE A 182 15.20 1.93 10.84
N VAL A 183 14.73 0.70 11.00
CA VAL A 183 13.71 0.35 12.01
C VAL A 183 14.20 0.65 13.43
N LYS A 184 15.45 0.28 13.78
CA LYS A 184 16.01 0.60 15.10
C LYS A 184 16.01 2.10 15.37
N THR A 185 16.47 2.89 14.42
CA THR A 185 16.51 4.35 14.51
C THR A 185 15.10 4.94 14.63
N TRP A 186 14.17 4.45 13.81
CA TRP A 186 12.77 4.87 13.85
C TRP A 186 12.15 4.60 15.22
N VAL A 187 12.35 3.40 15.77
CA VAL A 187 11.85 3.02 17.10
C VAL A 187 12.43 3.93 18.18
N GLU A 188 13.73 4.24 18.13
CA GLU A 188 14.37 5.15 19.09
C GLU A 188 13.78 6.56 19.05
N MET A 189 13.56 7.10 17.85
CA MET A 189 12.93 8.40 17.67
C MET A 189 11.48 8.39 18.19
N MET A 190 10.73 7.32 17.92
CA MET A 190 9.35 7.17 18.36
C MET A 190 9.25 7.09 19.88
N VAL A 191 10.01 6.19 20.52
CA VAL A 191 10.04 6.04 21.99
C VAL A 191 10.40 7.37 22.64
N ARG A 192 11.46 8.03 22.18
CA ARG A 192 11.87 9.33 22.72
C ARG A 192 10.76 10.38 22.59
N THR A 193 10.10 10.47 21.44
CA THR A 193 9.01 11.44 21.19
C THR A 193 7.78 11.17 22.06
N ILE A 194 7.53 9.89 22.37
CA ILE A 194 6.45 9.43 23.25
C ILE A 194 6.80 9.70 24.72
N GLU A 195 8.05 9.48 25.14
CA GLU A 195 8.51 9.63 26.54
C GLU A 195 8.82 11.07 26.96
N GLU A 196 9.19 11.96 26.02
CA GLU A 196 9.33 13.40 26.27
C GLU A 196 7.95 14.09 26.50
N SER A 197 6.99 13.38 27.12
CA SER A 197 5.61 13.80 27.38
C SER A 197 5.33 14.15 28.83
#